data_AF-A0A0M6XSY6-F1
#
_entry.id   AF-A0A0M6XSY6-F1
#
_cell.length_a   1.000
_cell.length_b   1.000
_cell.length_c   1.000
_cell.angle_alpha   90.00
_cell.angle_beta   90.00
_cell.angle_gamma   90.00
#
_symmetry.space_group_name_H-M   'P 1'
#
loop_
_entity.id
_entity.type
_entity.pdbx_description
1 polymer ?
#
loop_
_entity_poly.entity_id
_entity_poly.type
_entity_poly.pdbx_seq_one_letter_code
_entity_poly.pdbx_strand_id
1 'polypeptide(L)'
;MSGDRARAVADALLDLPLGTFRGRSLGCDWIVTRSLFADGASEKLVARSLDGAGYVSLNLYRLASGPRLRPCEMPAARVAAFVADLVPRD
;
A
#
# COMPACT_ATOMS: atom_id res chain seq x y z
N MET A 1 -17.66 -6.39 -2.61
CA MET A 1 -17.04 -6.35 -1.26
C MET A 1 -15.53 -6.58 -1.23
N SER A 2 -14.95 -7.61 -1.88
CA SER A 2 -13.47 -7.74 -1.99
C SER A 2 -12.87 -6.89 -3.12
N GLY A 3 -13.56 -6.79 -4.26
CA GLY A 3 -13.15 -5.96 -5.41
C GLY A 3 -13.06 -4.46 -5.11
N ASP A 4 -13.96 -3.94 -4.26
CA ASP A 4 -14.02 -2.51 -3.91
C ASP A 4 -12.74 -2.04 -3.21
N ARG A 5 -12.18 -2.88 -2.32
CA ARG A 5 -10.93 -2.56 -1.61
C ARG A 5 -9.72 -2.57 -2.53
N ALA A 6 -9.67 -3.52 -3.47
CA ALA A 6 -8.56 -3.60 -4.40
C ALA A 6 -8.53 -2.38 -5.34
N ARG A 7 -9.70 -1.89 -5.77
CA ARG A 7 -9.81 -0.65 -6.54
C ARG A 7 -9.37 0.56 -5.73
N ALA A 8 -9.91 0.74 -4.52
CA ALA A 8 -9.54 1.86 -3.66
C ALA A 8 -8.03 1.92 -3.37
N VAL A 9 -7.40 0.77 -3.09
CA VAL A 9 -5.94 0.71 -2.91
C VAL A 9 -5.22 1.04 -4.22
N ALA A 10 -5.70 0.52 -5.36
CA ALA A 10 -5.09 0.80 -6.65
C ALA A 10 -5.08 2.28 -7.02
N ASP A 11 -6.15 2.99 -6.67
CA ASP A 11 -6.29 4.42 -6.94
C ASP A 11 -5.42 5.22 -5.98
N ALA A 12 -5.48 4.93 -4.68
CA ALA A 12 -4.66 5.61 -3.66
C ALA A 12 -3.14 5.43 -3.89
N LEU A 13 -2.69 4.27 -4.41
CA LEU A 13 -1.27 4.08 -4.73
C LEU A 13 -0.77 5.06 -5.81
N LEU A 14 -1.63 5.54 -6.71
CA LEU A 14 -1.22 6.47 -7.77
C LEU A 14 -0.73 7.81 -7.21
N ASP A 15 -1.27 8.21 -6.05
CA ASP A 15 -0.93 9.48 -5.39
C ASP A 15 0.30 9.39 -4.49
N LEU A 16 0.88 8.19 -4.30
CA LEU A 16 2.04 7.98 -3.44
C LEU A 16 3.37 8.03 -4.21
N PRO A 17 4.46 8.55 -3.60
CA PRO A 17 5.78 8.52 -4.21
C PRO A 17 6.27 7.11 -4.54
N LEU A 18 7.08 6.99 -5.59
CA LEU A 18 7.89 5.79 -5.84
C LEU A 18 9.16 5.83 -5.00
N GLY A 19 9.71 4.65 -4.71
CA GLY A 19 10.90 4.52 -3.87
C GLY A 19 10.57 4.57 -2.39
N THR A 20 11.57 4.91 -1.58
CA THR A 20 11.45 4.96 -0.13
C THR A 20 11.13 6.38 0.33
N PHE A 21 10.11 6.54 1.16
CA PHE A 21 9.66 7.82 1.71
C PHE A 21 9.18 7.68 3.15
N ARG A 22 9.10 8.81 3.87
CA ARG A 22 8.44 8.88 5.18
C ARG A 22 6.94 9.12 4.97
N GLY A 23 6.11 8.53 5.80
CA GLY A 23 4.67 8.77 5.76
C GLY A 23 4.04 8.61 7.14
N ARG A 24 2.87 9.21 7.33
CA ARG A 24 2.05 9.01 8.52
C ARG A 24 0.80 8.25 8.15
N SER A 25 0.45 7.25 8.95
CA SER A 25 -0.76 6.44 8.79
C SER A 25 -1.15 5.79 10.11
N LEU A 26 -2.45 5.74 10.38
CA LEU A 26 -3.08 5.20 11.59
C LEU A 26 -2.50 5.79 12.88
N GLY A 27 -2.17 7.10 12.83
CA GLY A 27 -1.61 7.83 13.96
C GLY A 27 -0.09 7.70 14.15
N CYS A 28 0.58 6.75 13.46
CA CYS A 28 2.01 6.48 13.59
C CYS A 28 2.82 6.98 12.37
N ASP A 29 4.12 7.23 12.56
CA ASP A 29 5.07 7.51 11.48
C ASP A 29 5.72 6.23 10.95
N TRP A 30 5.94 6.17 9.65
CA TRP A 30 6.38 4.99 8.92
C TRP A 30 7.52 5.32 7.94
N ILE A 31 8.39 4.34 7.73
CA ILE A 31 9.21 4.25 6.52
C ILE A 31 8.48 3.34 5.55
N VAL A 32 8.17 3.87 4.36
CA VAL A 32 7.42 3.18 3.32
C VAL A 32 8.27 3.06 2.06
N THR A 33 8.27 1.89 1.44
CA THR A 33 8.87 1.67 0.13
C THR A 33 7.79 1.20 -0.83
N ARG A 34 7.57 1.96 -1.91
CA ARG A 34 6.72 1.57 -3.05
C ARG A 34 7.60 1.25 -4.26
N SER A 35 7.30 0.16 -4.94
CA SER A 35 8.05 -0.29 -6.12
C SER A 35 7.11 -0.81 -7.20
N LEU A 36 7.43 -0.51 -8.46
CA LEU A 36 6.74 -1.01 -9.65
C LEU A 36 7.51 -2.20 -10.24
N PHE A 37 6.79 -3.14 -10.82
CA PHE A 37 7.31 -4.30 -11.52
C PHE A 37 6.45 -4.56 -12.77
N ALA A 38 7.00 -5.34 -13.70
CA ALA A 38 6.32 -5.72 -14.94
C ALA A 38 5.74 -4.49 -15.67
N ASP A 39 6.57 -3.47 -15.86
CA ASP A 39 6.20 -2.22 -16.55
C ASP A 39 4.95 -1.52 -15.95
N GLY A 40 4.83 -1.57 -14.62
CA GLY A 40 3.69 -0.98 -13.89
C GLY A 40 2.47 -1.88 -13.77
N ALA A 41 2.46 -3.08 -14.37
CA ALA A 41 1.36 -4.03 -14.22
C ALA A 41 1.26 -4.63 -12.81
N SER A 42 2.32 -4.49 -12.00
CA SER A 42 2.31 -4.88 -10.59
C SER A 42 3.07 -3.92 -9.71
N GLU A 43 2.63 -3.80 -8.46
CA GLU A 43 3.21 -2.90 -7.47
C GLU A 43 3.39 -3.62 -6.14
N LYS A 44 4.44 -3.26 -5.41
CA LYS A 44 4.67 -3.68 -4.03
C LYS A 44 4.76 -2.46 -3.15
N LEU A 45 4.13 -2.52 -1.97
CA LEU A 45 4.33 -1.55 -0.91
C LEU A 45 4.72 -2.30 0.36
N VAL A 46 5.78 -1.84 1.02
CA VAL A 46 6.22 -2.33 2.32
C VAL A 46 6.37 -1.12 3.25
N ALA A 47 5.83 -1.21 4.45
CA ALA A 47 5.93 -0.17 5.46
C ALA A 47 6.33 -0.77 6.81
N ARG A 48 7.24 -0.08 7.51
CA ARG A 48 7.62 -0.36 8.90
C ARG A 48 7.39 0.91 9.72
N SER A 49 6.74 0.78 10.88
CA SER A 49 6.54 1.93 11.75
C SER A 49 7.87 2.32 12.41
N LEU A 50 8.05 3.61 12.66
CA LEU A 50 9.25 4.14 13.29
C LEU A 50 9.33 3.83 14.79
N ASP A 51 8.21 3.50 15.43
CA ASP A 51 8.17 2.95 16.79
C ASP A 51 8.53 1.45 16.85
N GLY A 52 8.73 0.79 15.70
CA GLY A 52 9.08 -0.62 15.58
C GLY A 52 7.95 -1.62 15.81
N ALA A 53 6.73 -1.17 16.13
CA ALA A 53 5.60 -2.04 16.49
C ALA A 53 4.76 -2.53 15.29
N GLY A 54 4.96 -1.94 14.11
CA GLY A 54 4.07 -2.02 12.97
C GLY A 54 4.77 -2.48 11.70
N TYR A 55 4.08 -3.36 10.97
CA TYR A 55 4.46 -3.79 9.63
C TYR A 55 3.23 -3.89 8.75
N VAL A 56 3.32 -3.35 7.53
CA VAL A 56 2.29 -3.49 6.49
C VAL A 56 2.99 -3.85 5.19
N SER A 57 2.47 -4.85 4.47
CA SER A 57 3.01 -5.24 3.17
C SER A 57 1.93 -5.78 2.24
N LEU A 58 1.98 -5.35 0.99
CA LEU A 58 1.03 -5.74 -0.05
C LEU A 58 1.72 -5.87 -1.40
N ASN A 59 1.12 -6.68 -2.26
CA ASN A 59 1.26 -6.58 -3.71
C ASN A 59 -0.09 -6.21 -4.33
N LEU A 60 -0.06 -5.40 -5.38
CA LEU A 60 -1.21 -5.07 -6.21
C LEU A 60 -0.90 -5.50 -7.65
N TYR A 61 -1.85 -6.17 -8.29
CA TYR A 61 -1.78 -6.55 -9.70
C TYR A 61 -2.87 -5.81 -10.48
N ARG A 62 -2.51 -5.15 -11.57
CA ARG A 62 -3.45 -4.47 -12.47
C ARG A 62 -3.77 -5.43 -13.62
N LEU A 63 -4.95 -6.05 -13.56
CA LEU A 63 -5.40 -7.04 -14.54
C LEU A 63 -6.53 -6.46 -15.40
N ALA A 64 -6.76 -7.04 -16.59
CA ALA A 64 -7.87 -6.67 -17.45
C ALA A 64 -9.24 -6.84 -16.78
N SER A 65 -9.37 -7.82 -15.86
CA SER A 65 -10.58 -8.07 -15.06
C SER A 65 -10.71 -7.16 -13.83
N GLY A 66 -9.77 -6.23 -13.63
CA GLY A 66 -9.71 -5.33 -12.47
C GLY A 66 -8.51 -5.59 -11.55
N PRO A 67 -8.23 -4.67 -10.62
CA PRO A 67 -7.10 -4.79 -9.72
C PRO A 67 -7.30 -5.94 -8.73
N ARG A 68 -6.20 -6.61 -8.38
CA ARG A 68 -6.16 -7.65 -7.36
C ARG A 68 -5.18 -7.29 -6.26
N LEU A 69 -5.70 -7.10 -5.05
CA LEU A 69 -4.92 -6.83 -3.85
C LEU A 69 -4.48 -8.14 -3.19
N ARG A 70 -3.20 -8.25 -2.86
CA ARG A 70 -2.61 -9.41 -2.17
C ARG A 70 -1.76 -8.95 -0.97
N PRO A 71 -2.35 -8.82 0.22
CA PRO A 71 -1.62 -8.60 1.47
C PRO A 71 -0.66 -9.74 1.78
N CYS A 72 0.46 -9.43 2.46
CA CYS A 72 1.35 -10.45 3.03
C CYS A 72 1.02 -10.63 4.51
N GLU A 73 0.48 -11.79 4.91
CA GLU A 73 0.32 -12.18 6.33
C GLU A 73 -0.62 -11.27 7.17
N MET A 74 -1.53 -10.54 6.53
CA MET A 74 -2.50 -9.67 7.22
C MET A 74 -3.82 -9.49 6.46
N PRO A 75 -4.92 -9.10 7.14
CA PRO A 75 -6.20 -8.90 6.50
C PRO A 75 -6.17 -7.77 5.46
N ALA A 76 -6.88 -7.96 4.33
CA ALA A 76 -7.02 -6.93 3.29
C ALA A 76 -7.65 -5.63 3.81
N ALA A 77 -8.52 -5.70 4.83
CA ALA A 77 -9.10 -4.53 5.47
C ALA A 77 -8.05 -3.66 6.18
N ARG A 78 -7.06 -4.27 6.86
CA ARG A 78 -5.95 -3.55 7.51
C ARG A 78 -5.09 -2.82 6.48
N VAL A 79 -4.77 -3.50 5.38
CA VAL A 79 -4.00 -2.90 4.27
C VAL A 79 -4.76 -1.74 3.64
N ALA A 80 -6.04 -1.92 3.33
CA ALA A 80 -6.85 -0.88 2.71
C ALA A 80 -6.98 0.35 3.63
N ALA A 81 -7.22 0.15 4.92
CA ALA A 81 -7.28 1.25 5.90
C ALA A 81 -5.93 1.98 6.01
N PHE A 82 -4.81 1.24 6.05
CA PHE A 82 -3.48 1.82 6.08
C PHE A 82 -3.20 2.69 4.86
N VAL A 83 -3.42 2.16 3.64
CA VAL A 83 -3.14 2.90 2.39
C VAL A 83 -4.07 4.11 2.24
N ALA A 84 -5.33 3.99 2.63
CA ALA A 84 -6.29 5.10 2.55
C ALA A 84 -5.95 6.26 3.49
N ASP A 85 -5.31 6.00 4.64
CA ASP A 85 -4.88 7.01 5.61
C ASP A 85 -3.42 7.47 5.39
N LEU A 86 -2.67 6.83 4.48
CA LEU A 86 -1.25 7.09 4.31
C LEU A 86 -1.01 8.45 3.62
N VAL A 87 -0.39 9.36 4.36
CA VAL A 87 0.03 10.68 3.86
C VAL A 87 1.56 10.77 3.84
N PRO A 88 2.19 10.99 2.67
CA PRO A 88 3.63 11.24 2.57
C PRO A 88 4.07 12.44 3.40
N ARG A 89 5.30 12.40 3.92
CA ARG A 89 5.95 13.45 4.71
C ARG A 89 7.35 13.73 4.17
N ASP A 90 7.79 14.97 4.31
CA ASP A 90 9.15 15.43 3.98
C ASP A 90 10.21 14.84 4.94
#